data_AF-A0A0L8GW62-F1
#
_entry.id   AF-A0A0L8GW62-F1
#
_cell.length_a   1.000
_cell.length_b   1.000
_cell.length_c   1.000
_cell.angle_alpha   90.00
_cell.angle_beta   90.00
_cell.angle_gamma   90.00
#
_symmetry.space_group_name_H-M   'P 1'
#
loop_
_entity.id
_entity.type
_entity.pdbx_description
1 polymer ?
#
loop_
_entity_poly.entity_id
_entity_poly.type
_entity_poly.pdbx_seq_one_letter_code
_entity_poly.pdbx_strand_id
1 'polypeptide(L)'
;VYLSVFWQNEQLGVACYDVDTTEIRMMFDTQETDNFLTLLSVIAQVQPTYVIISAKQDERILKVLQNFAHKPLEAVPEKDLDYIKFLPSIDFCK
;
A
#
# COMPACT_ATOMS: atom_id res chain seq x y z
N VAL A 1 0.50 4.21 -11.19
CA VAL A 1 -0.71 4.02 -10.35
C VAL A 1 -0.36 4.25 -8.88
N TYR A 2 -1.16 5.01 -8.13
CA TYR A 2 -0.98 5.24 -6.70
C TYR A 2 -1.97 4.40 -5.91
N LEU A 3 -1.51 3.67 -4.90
CA LEU A 3 -2.37 2.88 -4.00
C LEU A 3 -2.38 3.54 -2.62
N SER A 4 -3.55 3.85 -2.08
CA SER A 4 -3.73 4.25 -0.68
C SER A 4 -4.30 3.09 0.11
N VAL A 5 -3.70 2.82 1.27
CA VAL A 5 -4.06 1.71 2.15
C VAL A 5 -4.31 2.23 3.56
N PHE A 6 -5.41 1.77 4.16
CA PHE A 6 -5.76 2.02 5.54
C PHE A 6 -6.23 0.73 6.20
N TRP A 7 -5.68 0.41 7.37
CA TRP A 7 -6.10 -0.75 8.14
C TRP A 7 -6.42 -0.35 9.59
N GLN A 8 -7.59 -0.75 10.07
CA GLN A 8 -8.03 -0.50 11.43
C GLN A 8 -9.13 -1.50 11.82
N ASN A 9 -9.10 -1.99 13.06
CA ASN A 9 -10.10 -2.94 13.59
C ASN A 9 -10.32 -4.14 12.66
N GLU A 10 -9.22 -4.71 12.15
CA GLU A 10 -9.23 -5.83 11.20
C GLU A 10 -9.89 -5.54 9.84
N GLN A 11 -10.28 -4.29 9.57
CA GLN A 11 -10.83 -3.86 8.29
C GLN A 11 -9.74 -3.21 7.46
N LEU A 12 -9.59 -3.67 6.22
CA LEU A 12 -8.70 -3.11 5.22
C LEU A 12 -9.51 -2.31 4.21
N GLY A 13 -9.24 -1.01 4.17
CA GLY A 13 -9.69 -0.09 3.12
C GLY A 13 -8.58 0.16 2.12
N VAL A 14 -8.92 0.14 0.84
CA VAL A 14 -7.97 0.37 -0.25
C VAL A 14 -8.59 1.23 -1.35
N ALA A 15 -7.83 2.20 -1.83
CA ALA A 15 -8.17 2.99 -3.00
C ALA A 15 -6.96 3.09 -3.94
N CYS A 16 -7.16 3.01 -5.25
CA CYS A 16 -6.12 3.29 -6.22
C CYS A 16 -6.51 4.43 -7.17
N TYR A 17 -5.55 5.31 -7.43
CA TYR A 17 -5.66 6.38 -8.40
C TYR A 17 -4.78 6.07 -9.60
N ASP A 18 -5.42 6.05 -10.77
CA ASP A 18 -4.79 5.87 -12.05
C ASP A 18 -4.57 7.24 -12.70
N VAL A 19 -3.30 7.62 -12.89
CA VAL A 19 -2.97 8.95 -13.42
C VAL A 19 -3.29 9.04 -14.92
N ASP A 20 -3.21 7.91 -15.63
CA ASP A 20 -3.39 7.87 -17.06
C ASP A 20 -4.88 7.98 -17.42
N THR A 21 -5.75 7.31 -16.66
CA THR A 21 -7.21 7.37 -16.87
C THR A 21 -7.91 8.42 -16.01
N THR A 22 -7.22 9.00 -15.03
CA THR A 22 -7.77 9.92 -14.02
C THR A 22 -8.90 9.32 -13.18
N GLU A 23 -8.91 7.99 -13.03
CA GLU A 23 -9.94 7.27 -12.29
C GLU A 23 -9.49 6.90 -10.88
N ILE A 24 -10.45 6.93 -9.94
CA ILE A 24 -10.30 6.38 -8.59
C ILE A 24 -11.10 5.10 -8.52
N ARG A 25 -10.45 3.98 -8.20
CA ARG A 25 -11.09 2.70 -7.91
C ARG A 25 -10.94 2.40 -6.44
N MET A 26 -12.00 1.97 -5.79
CA MET A 26 -12.02 1.68 -4.36
C MET A 26 -12.50 0.26 -4.11
N MET A 27 -11.90 -0.39 -3.13
CA MET A 27 -12.40 -1.64 -2.58
C MET A 27 -13.31 -1.34 -1.39
N PHE A 28 -14.39 -2.09 -1.22
CA PHE A 28 -15.14 -2.05 0.03
C PHE A 28 -14.25 -2.53 1.17
N ASP A 29 -14.46 -1.95 2.36
CA ASP A 29 -13.78 -2.39 3.57
C ASP A 29 -13.97 -3.90 3.74
N THR A 30 -12.86 -4.61 3.80
CA THR A 30 -12.83 -6.06 3.82
C THR A 30 -12.08 -6.53 5.05
N GLN A 31 -12.55 -7.61 5.67
CA GLN A 31 -11.85 -8.21 6.78
C GLN A 31 -10.48 -8.71 6.32
N GLU A 32 -9.44 -8.34 7.08
CA GLU A 32 -8.06 -8.67 6.80
C GLU A 32 -7.46 -9.42 7.98
N THR A 33 -6.59 -10.37 7.67
CA THR A 33 -5.91 -11.23 8.65
C THR A 33 -4.52 -10.68 9.00
N ASP A 34 -3.95 -11.10 10.13
CA ASP A 34 -2.64 -10.60 10.62
C ASP A 34 -1.46 -10.83 9.66
N ASN A 35 -1.61 -11.71 8.66
CA ASN A 35 -0.64 -11.97 7.61
C ASN A 35 -0.84 -11.11 6.35
N PHE A 36 -1.86 -10.24 6.34
CA PHE A 36 -2.16 -9.25 5.29
C PHE A 36 -2.25 -9.84 3.87
N LEU A 37 -2.81 -11.04 3.72
CA LEU A 37 -2.88 -11.71 2.42
C LEU A 37 -3.77 -10.98 1.42
N THR A 38 -4.83 -10.31 1.89
CA THR A 38 -5.71 -9.53 1.01
C THR A 38 -4.96 -8.34 0.44
N LEU A 39 -4.28 -7.57 1.29
CA LEU A 39 -3.43 -6.46 0.91
C LEU A 39 -2.34 -6.87 -0.07
N LEU A 40 -1.62 -7.96 0.21
CA LEU A 40 -0.58 -8.46 -0.67
C LEU A 40 -1.13 -8.89 -2.04
N SER A 41 -2.32 -9.48 -2.08
CA SER A 41 -3.00 -9.84 -3.32
C SER A 41 -3.41 -8.61 -4.11
N VAL A 42 -3.92 -7.57 -3.44
CA VAL A 42 -4.28 -6.30 -4.07
C VAL A 42 -3.03 -5.62 -4.66
N ILE A 43 -1.93 -5.56 -3.92
CA ILE A 43 -0.67 -4.98 -4.42
C ILE A 43 -0.17 -5.76 -5.64
N ALA A 44 -0.22 -7.09 -5.62
CA ALA A 44 0.20 -7.93 -6.75
C ALA A 44 -0.68 -7.74 -8.00
N GLN A 45 -1.99 -7.49 -7.82
CA GLN A 45 -2.93 -7.26 -8.91
C GLN A 45 -2.83 -5.83 -9.48
N VAL A 46 -2.74 -4.83 -8.61
CA VAL A 46 -2.71 -3.41 -9.00
C VAL A 46 -1.33 -2.99 -9.50
N GLN A 47 -0.26 -3.63 -9.01
CA GLN A 47 1.14 -3.28 -9.27
C GLN A 47 1.38 -1.76 -9.13
N PRO A 48 1.07 -1.17 -7.96
CA PRO A 48 1.17 0.27 -7.80
C PRO A 48 2.64 0.72 -7.82
N THR A 49 2.87 1.89 -8.39
CA THR A 49 4.17 2.58 -8.35
C THR A 49 4.48 3.08 -6.94
N TYR A 50 3.44 3.58 -6.25
CA TYR A 50 3.57 4.11 -4.91
C TYR A 50 2.46 3.58 -4.01
N VAL A 51 2.82 3.18 -2.79
CA VAL A 51 1.88 2.85 -1.72
C VAL A 51 1.90 3.97 -0.68
N ILE A 52 0.73 4.57 -0.46
CA ILE A 52 0.47 5.68 0.46
C ILE A 52 -0.29 5.12 1.66
N ILE A 53 0.17 5.44 2.86
CA ILE A 53 -0.44 5.01 4.11
C ILE A 53 -0.50 6.17 5.11
N SER A 54 -1.44 6.15 6.05
CA SER A 54 -1.43 7.11 7.15
C SER A 54 -0.22 6.87 8.05
N ALA A 55 0.37 7.95 8.55
CA ALA A 55 1.48 7.89 9.49
C ALA A 55 1.10 7.33 10.87
N LYS A 56 -0.21 7.25 11.18
CA LYS A 56 -0.74 6.67 12.41
C LYS A 56 -1.11 5.20 12.27
N GLN A 57 -0.77 4.56 11.16
CA GLN A 57 -1.03 3.14 10.94
C GLN A 57 -0.26 2.25 11.93
N ASP A 58 -0.82 1.07 12.17
CA ASP A 58 -0.24 0.04 13.04
C ASP A 58 1.13 -0.42 12.49
N GLU A 59 2.12 -0.67 13.36
CA GLU A 59 3.44 -1.14 12.92
C GLU A 59 3.40 -2.47 12.16
N ARG A 60 2.37 -3.30 12.37
CA ARG A 60 2.22 -4.59 11.69
C ARG A 60 2.12 -4.41 10.18
N ILE A 61 1.28 -3.50 9.72
CA ILE A 61 1.13 -3.24 8.28
C ILE A 61 2.40 -2.61 7.69
N LEU A 62 3.09 -1.76 8.46
CA LEU A 62 4.38 -1.18 8.07
C LEU A 62 5.43 -2.27 7.81
N LYS A 63 5.57 -3.22 8.73
CA LYS A 63 6.53 -4.33 8.61
C LYS A 63 6.23 -5.20 7.39
N VAL A 64 4.96 -5.47 7.10
CA VAL A 64 4.57 -6.24 5.91
C VAL A 64 4.93 -5.50 4.63
N LEU A 65 4.59 -4.21 4.52
CA LEU A 65 4.89 -3.41 3.33
C LEU A 65 6.40 -3.25 3.11
N GLN A 66 7.17 -3.07 4.18
CA GLN A 66 8.63 -3.05 4.11
C GLN A 66 9.17 -4.39 3.63
N ASN A 67 8.74 -5.52 4.20
CA ASN A 67 9.18 -6.85 3.77
C ASN A 67 8.82 -7.14 2.31
N PHE A 68 7.69 -6.62 1.83
CA PHE A 68 7.31 -6.73 0.42
C PHE A 68 8.22 -5.92 -0.50
N ALA A 69 8.55 -4.68 -0.13
CA ALA A 69 9.45 -3.82 -0.90
C ALA A 69 10.90 -4.33 -0.95
N HIS A 70 11.34 -5.08 0.07
CA HIS A 70 12.71 -5.61 0.15
C HIS A 70 12.87 -7.02 -0.43
N LYS A 71 11.82 -7.63 -1.01
CA LYS A 71 12.00 -8.86 -1.77
C LYS A 71 12.83 -8.53 -3.03
N PRO A 72 14.01 -9.13 -3.21
CA PRO A 72 14.84 -8.84 -4.36
C PRO A 72 14.13 -9.35 -5.61
N LEU A 73 13.62 -8.43 -6.43
CA LEU A 73 13.48 -8.68 -7.86
C LEU A 73 14.87 -9.06 -8.35
N GLU A 74 15.03 -10.31 -8.79
CA GLU A 74 16.30 -10.75 -9.38
C GLU A 74 16.72 -9.75 -10.46
N ALA A 75 17.90 -9.14 -10.26
CA ALA A 75 18.61 -8.28 -11.20
C ALA A 75 17.82 -7.09 -11.79
N VAL A 76 17.40 -6.14 -10.96
CA VAL A 76 17.19 -4.75 -11.41
C VAL A 76 18.35 -3.89 -10.89
N PRO A 77 19.09 -3.16 -11.74
CA PRO A 77 20.22 -2.35 -11.29
C PRO A 77 19.76 -1.33 -10.24
N GLU A 78 20.61 -1.09 -9.23
CA GLU A 78 20.38 -0.37 -7.96
C GLU A 78 19.90 1.10 -8.06
N LYS A 79 19.32 1.55 -9.17
CA LYS A 79 18.91 2.94 -9.39
C LYS A 79 17.42 3.24 -9.28
N ASP A 80 16.54 2.24 -9.26
CA ASP A 80 15.08 2.47 -9.30
C ASP A 80 14.29 1.75 -8.19
N LEU A 81 14.88 1.57 -6.99
CA LEU A 81 14.07 1.20 -5.81
C LEU A 81 13.37 2.45 -5.29
N ASP A 82 12.19 2.72 -5.88
CA ASP A 82 11.27 3.78 -5.49
C ASP A 82 11.01 3.71 -3.97
N TYR A 83 11.59 4.70 -3.32
CA TYR A 83 11.61 5.01 -1.90
C TYR A 83 10.19 5.01 -1.33
N ILE A 84 9.94 4.17 -0.32
CA ILE A 84 8.78 4.34 0.56
C ILE A 84 8.90 5.72 1.21
N LYS A 85 8.15 6.69 0.69
CA LYS A 85 8.16 8.07 1.19
C LYS A 85 7.09 8.23 2.27
N PHE A 86 7.51 8.21 3.52
CA PHE A 86 6.66 8.53 4.65
C PHE A 86 6.29 10.01 4.61
N LEU A 87 5.00 10.32 4.49
CA LEU A 87 4.46 11.68 4.52
C LEU A 87 3.65 11.87 5.82
N PRO A 88 4.30 12.26 6.93
CA PRO A 88 3.68 12.31 8.25
C PRO A 88 2.54 13.33 8.43
N SER A 89 2.30 14.18 7.43
CA SER A 89 1.34 15.29 7.47
C SER A 89 0.07 15.07 6.64
N ILE A 90 -0.07 13.94 5.94
CA ILE A 90 -1.33 13.55 5.29
C ILE A 90 -2.03 12.53 6.18
N ASP A 91 -3.07 12.97 6.86
CA ASP A 91 -3.98 12.09 7.59
C ASP A 91 -5.36 12.22 6.95
N PHE A 92 -5.82 11.17 6.28
CA PHE A 92 -7.17 11.10 5.70
C PHE A 92 -8.23 10.70 6.74
N CYS A 93 -7.82 10.42 7.97
CA CYS A 93 -8.70 10.06 9.06
C CYS A 93 -9.22 11.32 9.75
N LYS A 94 -10.55 11.42 9.86
CA LYS A 94 -11.23 12.47 10.61
C LYS A 94 -11.45 12.03 12.06
#